data_AF-A0A956EWX7-F1
#
_entry.id   AF-A0A956EWX7-F1
#
_cell.length_a   1.000
_cell.length_b   1.000
_cell.length_c   1.000
_cell.angle_alpha   90.00
_cell.angle_beta   90.00
_cell.angle_gamma   90.00
#
_symmetry.space_group_name_H-M   'P 1'
#
loop_
_entity.id
_entity.type
_entity.pdbx_description
1 polymer ?
#
loop_
_entity_poly.entity_id
_entity_poly.type
_entity_poly.pdbx_seq_one_letter_code
_entity_poly.pdbx_strand_id
1 'polypeptide(L)'
;MFQGTGSDVGKSLLVAGLCRVASNRGLRVAPFKPQNMSNNAAVCPSGGEIGRAQALQARAARVEPHVDMNPVLLKPQSDVGAQVVVQGKVIGNAAAAGYQGMKSQLLGAVLESFERLCAEHDLVLVE
;
A
#
# COMPACT_ATOMS: atom_id res chain seq x y z
N MET A 1 2.61 13.13 -3.44
CA MET A 1 3.14 12.35 -2.31
C MET A 1 2.76 13.05 -1.02
N PHE A 2 2.32 12.31 -0.01
CA PHE A 2 1.87 12.84 1.28
C PHE A 2 2.74 12.28 2.39
N GLN A 3 3.32 13.17 3.18
CA GLN A 3 4.18 12.79 4.31
C GLN A 3 3.60 13.34 5.61
N GLY A 4 3.94 12.71 6.72
CA GLY A 4 3.49 13.15 8.04
C GLY A 4 4.65 13.12 9.03
N THR A 5 4.53 13.94 10.06
CA THR A 5 5.52 14.06 11.15
C THR A 5 5.37 12.98 12.22
N GLY A 6 4.34 12.12 12.10
CA GLY A 6 4.10 11.00 13.00
C GLY A 6 3.13 9.97 12.41
N SER A 7 2.94 8.89 13.18
CA SER A 7 1.87 7.91 12.95
C SER A 7 0.50 8.52 13.30
N ASP A 8 -0.57 8.00 12.69
CA ASP A 8 -1.96 8.34 13.02
C ASP A 8 -2.40 9.82 12.91
N VAL A 9 -1.59 10.67 12.28
CA VAL A 9 -1.92 12.08 12.00
C VAL A 9 -3.02 12.29 10.92
N GLY A 10 -3.75 11.24 10.54
CA GLY A 10 -4.85 11.32 9.58
C GLY A 10 -4.47 11.24 8.09
N LYS A 11 -3.22 10.93 7.74
CA LYS A 11 -2.74 10.85 6.34
C LYS A 11 -3.64 10.00 5.45
N SER A 12 -3.91 8.77 5.87
CA SER A 12 -4.65 7.82 5.03
C SER A 12 -6.07 8.29 4.72
N LEU A 13 -6.72 8.99 5.67
CA LEU A 13 -8.03 9.59 5.47
C LEU A 13 -7.97 10.79 4.50
N LEU A 14 -6.95 11.65 4.64
CA LEU A 14 -6.73 12.76 3.70
C LEU A 14 -6.49 12.24 2.28
N VAL A 15 -5.64 11.22 2.12
CA VAL A 15 -5.38 10.59 0.82
C VAL A 15 -6.68 9.99 0.24
N ALA A 16 -7.50 9.32 1.06
CA ALA A 16 -8.80 8.81 0.59
C ALA A 16 -9.74 9.95 0.13
N GLY A 17 -9.79 11.07 0.86
CA GLY A 17 -10.54 12.26 0.45
C GLY A 17 -10.06 12.81 -0.90
N LEU A 18 -8.74 12.89 -1.10
CA LEU A 18 -8.15 13.35 -2.36
C LEU A 18 -8.37 12.38 -3.52
N CYS A 19 -8.30 11.07 -3.27
CA CYS A 19 -8.71 10.04 -4.22
C CYS A 19 -10.14 10.28 -4.71
N ARG A 20 -11.08 10.51 -3.77
CA ARG A 20 -12.49 10.79 -4.10
C ARG A 20 -12.65 12.06 -4.90
N VAL A 21 -12.01 13.15 -4.49
CA VAL A 21 -12.11 14.44 -5.17
C VAL A 21 -11.56 14.37 -6.60
N ALA A 22 -10.42 13.73 -6.81
CA ALA A 22 -9.84 13.55 -8.14
C ALA A 22 -10.69 12.62 -9.03
N SER A 23 -11.18 11.50 -8.48
CA SER A 23 -12.11 10.60 -9.18
C SER A 23 -13.42 11.29 -9.58
N ASN A 24 -13.99 12.14 -8.71
CA ASN A 24 -15.18 12.93 -9.02
C ASN A 24 -14.96 13.97 -10.15
N ARG A 25 -13.70 14.30 -10.46
CA ARG A 25 -13.33 15.15 -11.60
C ARG A 25 -13.04 14.35 -12.88
N GLY A 26 -13.28 13.05 -12.86
CA GLY A 26 -13.14 12.16 -14.03
C GLY A 26 -11.73 11.62 -14.26
N LEU A 27 -10.79 11.84 -13.34
CA LEU A 27 -9.45 11.23 -13.43
C LEU A 27 -9.50 9.74 -13.04
N ARG A 28 -8.73 8.91 -13.73
CA ARG A 28 -8.39 7.56 -13.26
C ARG A 28 -7.34 7.69 -12.16
N VAL A 29 -7.69 7.33 -10.93
CA VAL A 29 -6.85 7.54 -9.75
C VAL A 29 -6.48 6.20 -9.13
N ALA A 30 -5.22 6.03 -8.74
CA ALA A 30 -4.79 4.92 -7.89
C ALA A 30 -4.13 5.45 -6.61
N PRO A 31 -4.44 4.89 -5.44
CA PRO A 31 -3.61 5.09 -4.26
C PRO A 31 -2.38 4.19 -4.31
N PHE A 32 -1.29 4.65 -3.72
CA PHE A 32 -0.07 3.87 -3.60
C PHE A 32 0.59 4.11 -2.25
N LYS A 33 0.77 3.04 -1.47
CA LYS A 33 1.56 3.05 -0.24
C LYS A 33 2.64 1.97 -0.35
N PRO A 34 3.89 2.32 -0.68
CA PRO A 34 4.92 1.35 -1.06
C PRO A 34 5.15 0.31 0.03
N GLN A 35 5.06 0.72 1.30
CA GLN A 35 5.13 -0.16 2.46
C GLN A 35 4.07 0.23 3.47
N ASN A 36 3.29 -0.74 3.93
CA ASN A 36 2.41 -0.58 5.09
C ASN A 36 2.72 -1.65 6.14
N MET A 37 2.43 -1.35 7.40
CA MET A 37 2.51 -2.31 8.51
C MET A 37 1.15 -2.36 9.21
N SER A 38 0.44 -3.48 9.05
CA SER A 38 -0.90 -3.66 9.59
C SER A 38 -1.29 -5.14 9.61
N ASN A 39 -1.84 -5.61 10.73
CA ASN A 39 -2.57 -6.88 10.78
C ASN A 39 -4.02 -6.75 10.28
N ASN A 40 -4.50 -5.51 10.15
CA ASN A 40 -5.82 -5.23 9.59
C ASN A 40 -5.71 -5.09 8.06
N ALA A 41 -5.75 -6.24 7.39
CA ALA A 41 -5.69 -6.35 5.95
C ALA A 41 -7.09 -6.47 5.32
N ALA A 42 -7.15 -6.24 4.01
CA ALA A 42 -8.30 -6.50 3.14
C ALA A 42 -7.84 -7.39 1.98
N VAL A 43 -8.69 -8.33 1.59
CA VAL A 43 -8.44 -9.25 0.47
C VAL A 43 -8.81 -8.54 -0.83
N CYS A 44 -7.89 -8.53 -1.78
CA CYS A 44 -8.09 -8.09 -3.15
C CYS A 44 -8.87 -9.17 -3.94
N PRO A 45 -9.59 -8.81 -5.02
CA PRO A 45 -10.25 -9.80 -5.88
C PRO A 45 -9.31 -10.88 -6.45
N SER A 46 -8.02 -10.58 -6.61
CA SER A 46 -6.99 -11.53 -7.03
C SER A 46 -6.57 -12.54 -5.94
N GLY A 47 -7.11 -12.43 -4.72
CA GLY A 47 -6.80 -13.29 -3.57
C GLY A 47 -5.62 -12.82 -2.72
N GLY A 48 -4.85 -11.81 -3.17
CA GLY A 48 -3.80 -11.18 -2.38
C GLY A 48 -4.34 -10.23 -1.31
N GLU A 49 -3.47 -9.73 -0.44
CA GLU A 49 -3.85 -8.82 0.67
C GLU A 49 -3.17 -7.45 0.56
N ILE A 50 -3.89 -6.40 0.98
CA ILE A 50 -3.37 -5.05 1.20
C ILE A 50 -3.84 -4.50 2.56
N GLY A 51 -3.19 -3.46 3.08
CA GLY A 51 -3.68 -2.77 4.26
C GLY A 51 -5.09 -2.19 4.08
N ARG A 52 -5.95 -2.25 5.12
CA ARG A 52 -7.33 -1.74 5.05
C ARG A 52 -7.42 -0.26 4.71
N ALA A 53 -6.39 0.52 5.09
CA ALA A 53 -6.27 1.93 4.69
C ALA A 53 -6.20 2.08 3.15
N GLN A 54 -5.43 1.24 2.46
CA GLN A 54 -5.33 1.27 1.00
C GLN A 54 -6.61 0.76 0.34
N ALA A 55 -7.29 -0.24 0.93
CA ALA A 55 -8.60 -0.65 0.44
C ALA A 55 -9.66 0.46 0.55
N LEU A 56 -9.63 1.25 1.64
CA LEU A 56 -10.47 2.45 1.77
C LEU A 56 -10.14 3.49 0.69
N GLN A 57 -8.85 3.74 0.44
CA GLN A 57 -8.41 4.65 -0.60
C GLN A 57 -8.81 4.18 -2.01
N ALA A 58 -8.72 2.89 -2.30
CA ALA A 58 -9.15 2.28 -3.57
C ALA A 58 -10.65 2.50 -3.78
N ARG A 59 -11.46 2.22 -2.76
CA ARG A 59 -12.91 2.51 -2.76
C ARG A 59 -13.19 4.00 -2.97
N ALA A 60 -12.38 4.88 -2.38
CA ALA A 60 -12.50 6.32 -2.58
C ALA A 60 -12.16 6.74 -4.02
N ALA A 61 -11.18 6.08 -4.64
CA ALA A 61 -10.78 6.28 -6.04
C ALA A 61 -11.74 5.64 -7.06
N ARG A 62 -12.72 4.82 -6.63
CA ARG A 62 -13.62 4.03 -7.49
C ARG A 62 -12.90 2.95 -8.32
N VAL A 63 -11.87 2.35 -7.74
CA VAL A 63 -11.13 1.23 -8.34
C VAL A 63 -11.18 0.02 -7.41
N GLU A 64 -11.09 -1.17 -7.99
CA GLU A 64 -10.99 -2.40 -7.21
C GLU A 64 -9.66 -2.42 -6.43
N PRO A 65 -9.65 -2.92 -5.17
CA PRO A 65 -8.41 -3.07 -4.41
C PRO A 65 -7.42 -3.97 -5.15
N HIS A 66 -6.19 -3.49 -5.35
CA HIS A 66 -5.13 -4.25 -6.03
C HIS A 66 -3.85 -4.31 -5.20
N VAL A 67 -3.12 -5.42 -5.27
CA VAL A 67 -1.88 -5.63 -4.50
C VAL A 67 -0.80 -4.61 -4.81
N ASP A 68 -0.80 -4.05 -6.03
CA ASP A 68 0.14 -3.00 -6.42
C ASP A 68 -0.07 -1.69 -5.65
N MET A 69 -1.26 -1.46 -5.07
CA MET A 69 -1.53 -0.28 -4.23
C MET A 69 -0.81 -0.35 -2.88
N ASN A 70 -0.40 -1.55 -2.46
CA ASN A 70 0.40 -1.77 -1.25
C ASN A 70 1.34 -2.98 -1.46
N PRO A 71 2.42 -2.82 -2.24
CA PRO A 71 3.23 -3.95 -2.70
C PRO A 71 4.03 -4.61 -1.59
N VAL A 72 4.33 -3.90 -0.49
CA VAL A 72 4.92 -4.48 0.71
C VAL A 72 3.96 -4.29 1.89
N LEU A 73 3.43 -5.40 2.40
CA LEU A 73 2.63 -5.43 3.62
C LEU A 73 3.37 -6.20 4.70
N LEU A 74 3.66 -5.53 5.81
CA LEU A 74 4.21 -6.13 7.01
C LEU A 74 3.08 -6.46 7.97
N LYS A 75 2.98 -7.73 8.39
CA LYS A 75 1.98 -8.21 9.35
C LYS A 75 2.68 -8.58 10.65
N PRO A 76 2.67 -7.72 11.69
CA PRO A 76 3.30 -8.02 12.97
C PRO A 76 2.81 -9.35 13.56
N GLN A 77 3.73 -10.24 13.91
CA GLN A 77 3.40 -11.55 14.50
C GLN A 77 3.80 -11.65 15.98
N SER A 78 4.81 -10.88 16.41
CA SER A 78 5.29 -10.81 17.79
C SER A 78 6.00 -9.47 18.01
N ASP A 79 6.48 -9.24 19.24
CA ASP A 79 7.22 -8.03 19.61
C ASP A 79 8.52 -7.84 18.80
N VAL A 80 9.04 -8.92 18.20
CA VAL A 80 10.36 -8.94 17.55
C VAL A 80 10.31 -9.16 16.04
N GLY A 81 9.14 -9.36 15.44
CA GLY A 81 9.07 -9.66 14.01
C GLY A 81 7.71 -9.50 13.33
N ALA A 82 7.77 -9.48 12.01
CA ALA A 82 6.62 -9.40 11.13
C ALA A 82 6.73 -10.40 9.98
N GLN A 83 5.59 -10.93 9.55
CA GLN A 83 5.49 -11.59 8.26
C GLN A 83 5.60 -10.54 7.16
N VAL A 84 6.39 -10.85 6.13
CA VAL A 84 6.60 -10.00 4.97
C VAL A 84 5.80 -10.55 3.81
N VAL A 85 4.85 -9.74 3.34
CA VAL A 85 4.03 -10.02 2.16
C VAL A 85 4.46 -9.07 1.04
N VAL A 86 4.80 -9.63 -0.12
CA VAL A 86 5.20 -8.88 -1.32
C VAL A 86 4.22 -9.20 -2.45
N GLN A 87 3.58 -8.15 -3.00
CA GLN A 87 2.58 -8.25 -4.06
C GLN A 87 1.52 -9.34 -3.78
N GLY A 88 1.05 -9.38 -2.53
CA GLY A 88 0.05 -10.34 -2.05
C GLY A 88 0.58 -11.74 -1.70
N LYS A 89 1.88 -12.02 -1.82
CA LYS A 89 2.49 -13.32 -1.50
C LYS A 89 3.38 -13.24 -0.28
N VAL A 90 3.23 -14.19 0.65
CA VAL A 90 4.13 -14.31 1.81
C VAL A 90 5.51 -14.76 1.32
N ILE A 91 6.55 -13.99 1.63
CA ILE A 91 7.94 -14.34 1.28
C ILE A 91 8.78 -14.80 2.48
N GLY A 92 8.25 -14.65 3.69
CA GLY A 92 8.90 -15.09 4.92
C GLY A 92 8.58 -14.19 6.10
N ASN A 93 9.35 -14.36 7.18
CA ASN A 93 9.27 -13.54 8.38
C ASN A 93 10.57 -12.75 8.54
N ALA A 94 10.47 -11.50 8.97
CA ALA A 94 11.61 -10.64 9.25
C ALA A 94 11.59 -10.22 10.72
N ALA A 95 12.72 -10.38 11.39
CA ALA A 95 12.94 -9.71 12.67
C ALA A 95 13.07 -8.20 12.44
N ALA A 96 12.67 -7.38 13.42
CA ALA A 96 12.72 -5.92 13.31
C ALA A 96 14.12 -5.41 12.90
N ALA A 97 15.19 -5.97 13.48
CA ALA A 97 16.57 -5.64 13.14
C ALA A 97 16.99 -6.10 11.73
N GLY A 98 16.43 -7.21 11.24
CA GLY A 98 16.74 -7.76 9.91
C GLY A 98 16.01 -7.07 8.76
N TYR A 99 14.87 -6.42 9.04
CA TYR A 99 14.05 -5.78 8.01
C TYR A 99 14.80 -4.67 7.25
N GLN A 100 15.70 -3.96 7.93
CA GLN A 100 16.44 -2.87 7.29
C GLN A 100 17.37 -3.35 6.18
N GLY A 101 17.96 -4.54 6.32
CA GLY A 101 18.76 -5.18 5.28
C GLY A 101 17.93 -5.71 4.10
N MET A 102 16.64 -5.99 4.31
CA MET A 102 15.75 -6.47 3.25
C MET A 102 15.24 -5.36 2.33
N LYS A 103 15.24 -4.09 2.77
CA LYS A 103 14.64 -2.99 2.01
C LYS A 103 15.15 -2.86 0.57
N SER A 104 16.45 -3.05 0.36
CA SER A 104 17.05 -3.01 -0.98
C SER A 104 16.49 -4.11 -1.90
N GLN A 105 16.21 -5.30 -1.36
CA GLN A 105 15.65 -6.43 -2.09
C GLN A 105 14.16 -6.21 -2.42
N LEU A 106 13.45 -5.44 -1.61
CA LEU A 106 12.03 -5.13 -1.81
C LEU A 106 11.79 -4.00 -2.81
N LEU A 107 12.78 -3.14 -3.04
CA LEU A 107 12.64 -1.95 -3.89
C LEU A 107 12.22 -2.30 -5.32
N GLY A 108 12.72 -3.40 -5.89
CA GLY A 108 12.34 -3.84 -7.23
C GLY A 108 10.83 -4.08 -7.37
N ALA A 109 10.23 -4.82 -6.43
CA ALA A 109 8.80 -5.08 -6.44
C ALA A 109 7.96 -3.82 -6.19
N VAL A 110 8.46 -2.89 -5.38
CA VAL A 110 7.82 -1.58 -5.14
C VAL A 110 7.77 -0.75 -6.43
N LEU A 111 8.90 -0.64 -7.13
CA LEU A 111 8.99 0.13 -8.37
C LEU A 111 8.14 -0.50 -9.47
N GLU A 112 8.20 -1.82 -9.63
CA GLU A 112 7.39 -2.57 -10.59
C GLU A 112 5.88 -2.32 -10.40
N SER A 113 5.40 -2.40 -9.15
CA SER A 113 4.01 -2.10 -8.82
C SER A 113 3.64 -0.63 -9.07
N PHE A 114 4.55 0.30 -8.76
CA PHE A 114 4.33 1.73 -9.01
C PHE A 114 4.24 2.03 -10.52
N GLU A 115 5.12 1.44 -11.32
CA GLU A 115 5.14 1.59 -12.78
C GLU A 115 3.86 1.07 -13.42
N ARG A 116 3.36 -0.12 -13.01
CA ARG A 116 2.07 -0.65 -13.47
C ARG A 116 0.92 0.30 -13.15
N LEU A 117 0.85 0.82 -11.94
CA LEU A 117 -0.20 1.78 -11.56
C LEU A 117 -0.13 3.06 -12.39
N CYS A 118 1.07 3.61 -12.60
CA CYS A 118 1.27 4.82 -13.41
C CYS A 118 0.92 4.62 -14.88
N ALA A 119 1.10 3.40 -15.42
CA ALA A 119 0.73 3.09 -16.80
C ALA A 119 -0.80 3.08 -17.03
N GLU A 120 -1.58 2.78 -15.98
CA GLU A 120 -3.03 2.59 -16.09
C GLU A 120 -3.87 3.77 -15.56
N HIS A 121 -3.27 4.67 -14.78
CA HIS A 121 -3.97 5.75 -14.08
C HIS A 121 -3.39 7.12 -14.41
N ASP A 122 -4.26 8.13 -14.48
CA ASP A 122 -3.86 9.52 -14.75
C ASP A 122 -3.19 10.17 -13.54
N LEU A 123 -3.52 9.69 -12.33
CA LEU A 123 -3.01 10.20 -11.07
C LEU A 123 -2.74 9.08 -10.07
N VAL A 124 -1.50 8.98 -9.59
CA VAL A 124 -1.13 8.09 -8.49
C VAL A 124 -0.84 8.90 -7.23
N LEU A 125 -1.63 8.69 -6.18
CA LEU A 125 -1.48 9.37 -4.90
C LEU A 125 -0.63 8.54 -3.95
N VAL A 126 0.62 8.96 -3.78
CA VAL A 126 1.61 8.27 -2.93
C VAL A 126 1.46 8.70 -1.46
N GLU A 127 1.21 7.75 -0.57
CA GLU A 127 1.29 7.89 0.90
C GLU A 127 2.58 7.28 1.45
#